data_AF-A0A7S0NS41-F1
#
_entry.id   AF-A0A7S0NS41-F1
#
_cell.length_a   1.000
_cell.length_b   1.000
_cell.length_c   1.000
_cell.angle_alpha   90.00
_cell.angle_beta   90.00
_cell.angle_gamma   90.00
#
_symmetry.space_group_name_H-M   'P 1'
#
loop_
_entity.id
_entity.type
_entity.pdbx_description
1 polymer ?
#
loop_
_entity_poly.entity_id
_entity_poly.type
_entity_poly.pdbx_seq_one_letter_code
_entity_poly.pdbx_strand_id
1 'polypeptide(L)'
;SNPNGDYTAGCFLQTWQLDKEGLNFNDFRCTERSGSTEYVCSTNEWLAAPPPSPPSPPLPPSPPSAPPPSPPPRPPASPPYAPNYATCTLWCTEGRECNDSTRYIHILGQNVEVHCVFFDGWRGVDVQQATMSGGKSVRRHDEPDACPPGTALWVPRTKAHLDRVVAHFGAAAAFPFGIYGVRDGCGGCTQFAMNSDSAEQAEHWKSVAYKTGQPNDPWFLRDAPFSEPNGDYTKGC
;
A
#
# COMPACT_ATOMS: atom_id res chain seq x y z
N SER A 1 -17.69 -15.49 -15.97
CA SER A 1 -18.51 -15.40 -14.76
C SER A 1 -17.60 -15.43 -13.55
N ASN A 2 -17.32 -14.25 -12.99
CA ASN A 2 -16.60 -14.01 -11.73
C ASN A 2 -17.33 -12.89 -10.97
N PRO A 3 -17.56 -13.01 -9.66
CA PRO A 3 -17.03 -14.04 -8.78
C PRO A 3 -18.01 -15.20 -8.58
N ASN A 4 -17.60 -16.40 -8.97
CA ASN A 4 -18.38 -17.65 -8.88
C ASN A 4 -18.17 -18.40 -7.54
N GLY A 5 -17.57 -17.75 -6.54
CA GLY A 5 -17.41 -18.30 -5.19
C GLY A 5 -16.44 -19.46 -5.07
N ASP A 6 -15.62 -19.74 -6.08
CA ASP A 6 -14.71 -20.89 -6.17
C ASP A 6 -13.29 -20.61 -5.67
N TYR A 7 -13.18 -19.66 -4.75
CA TYR A 7 -11.91 -19.19 -4.20
C TYR A 7 -11.24 -20.28 -3.37
N THR A 8 -9.92 -20.37 -3.51
CA THR A 8 -9.03 -21.32 -2.86
C THR A 8 -8.19 -20.59 -1.81
N ALA A 9 -8.15 -21.13 -0.59
CA ALA A 9 -7.41 -20.55 0.52
C ALA A 9 -5.93 -20.32 0.16
N GLY A 10 -5.42 -19.15 0.52
CA GLY A 10 -4.03 -18.75 0.33
C GLY A 10 -3.68 -18.17 -1.04
N CYS A 11 -4.61 -18.20 -2.01
CA CYS A 11 -4.40 -17.55 -3.31
C CYS A 11 -4.46 -16.03 -3.19
N PHE A 12 -3.55 -15.36 -3.91
CA PHE A 12 -3.67 -13.93 -4.13
C PHE A 12 -4.78 -13.63 -5.13
N LEU A 13 -5.38 -12.46 -4.96
CA LEU A 13 -6.41 -11.97 -5.87
C LEU A 13 -5.76 -11.40 -7.14
N GLN A 14 -6.11 -11.96 -8.29
CA GLN A 14 -5.92 -11.29 -9.57
C GLN A 14 -6.93 -10.18 -9.71
N THR A 15 -6.48 -9.02 -10.20
CA THR A 15 -7.34 -7.87 -10.36
C THR A 15 -7.20 -7.17 -11.70
N TRP A 16 -8.23 -6.42 -12.04
CA TRP A 16 -8.31 -5.66 -13.27
C TRP A 16 -9.30 -4.51 -13.10
N GLN A 17 -9.27 -3.57 -14.05
CA GLN A 17 -10.25 -2.48 -14.18
C GLN A 17 -10.48 -1.70 -12.88
N LEU A 18 -9.60 -0.73 -12.61
CA LEU A 18 -9.83 0.24 -11.54
C LEU A 18 -10.98 1.17 -11.92
N ASP A 19 -12.03 1.17 -11.12
CA ASP A 19 -13.19 2.05 -11.28
C ASP A 19 -13.42 2.93 -10.03
N LYS A 20 -14.59 3.59 -9.97
CA LYS A 20 -14.95 4.49 -8.88
C LYS A 20 -15.08 3.77 -7.51
N GLU A 21 -15.28 2.46 -7.50
CA GLU A 21 -15.50 1.65 -6.31
C GLU A 21 -14.21 0.90 -5.91
N GLY A 22 -13.35 0.58 -6.87
CA GLY A 22 -12.07 -0.10 -6.63
C GLY A 22 -11.67 -1.00 -7.79
N LEU A 23 -11.01 -2.12 -7.51
CA LEU A 23 -10.65 -3.11 -8.53
C LEU A 23 -11.63 -4.27 -8.56
N ASN A 24 -11.84 -4.84 -9.76
CA ASN A 24 -12.46 -6.14 -9.93
C ASN A 24 -11.46 -7.24 -9.59
N PHE A 25 -11.93 -8.42 -9.16
CA PHE A 25 -11.03 -9.48 -8.70
C PHE A 25 -11.54 -10.90 -8.86
N ASN A 26 -10.59 -11.84 -8.93
CA ASN A 26 -10.77 -13.28 -8.75
C ASN A 26 -9.42 -13.91 -8.37
N ASP A 27 -9.39 -14.96 -7.57
CA ASP A 27 -8.16 -15.71 -7.27
C ASP A 27 -7.79 -16.73 -8.37
N PHE A 28 -8.74 -17.04 -9.28
CA PHE A 28 -8.61 -18.04 -10.32
C PHE A 28 -8.00 -19.36 -9.82
N ARG A 29 -8.30 -19.74 -8.56
CA ARG A 29 -7.83 -20.97 -7.91
C ARG A 29 -6.31 -21.17 -7.99
N CYS A 30 -5.52 -20.10 -7.88
CA CYS A 30 -4.06 -20.20 -7.98
C CYS A 30 -3.55 -20.80 -9.31
N THR A 31 -4.31 -20.71 -10.40
CA THR A 31 -3.89 -21.26 -11.70
C THR A 31 -2.73 -20.45 -12.31
N GLU A 32 -2.13 -20.94 -13.39
CA GLU A 32 -1.05 -20.20 -14.07
C GLU A 32 -1.46 -18.79 -14.50
N ARG A 33 -2.76 -18.56 -14.73
CA ARG A 33 -3.32 -17.24 -15.07
C ARG A 33 -3.34 -16.26 -13.89
N SER A 34 -3.31 -16.77 -12.67
CA SER A 34 -3.37 -16.02 -11.43
C SER A 34 -1.99 -15.73 -10.85
N GLY A 35 -0.93 -15.78 -11.68
CA GLY A 35 0.42 -15.42 -11.28
C GLY A 35 0.97 -14.25 -12.10
N SER A 36 1.73 -13.37 -11.45
CA SER A 36 2.57 -12.36 -12.13
C SER A 36 4.05 -12.56 -11.81
N THR A 37 4.90 -12.23 -12.78
CA THR A 37 6.36 -12.10 -12.59
C THR A 37 6.77 -10.70 -12.21
N GLU A 38 5.89 -9.71 -12.35
CA GLU A 38 6.13 -8.30 -12.00
C GLU A 38 5.09 -7.85 -10.98
N TYR A 39 5.56 -7.29 -9.87
CA TYR A 39 4.72 -6.81 -8.79
C TYR A 39 5.41 -5.73 -8.00
N VAL A 40 4.67 -5.10 -7.11
CA VAL A 40 5.18 -4.06 -6.22
C VAL A 40 5.35 -4.61 -4.80
N CYS A 41 6.47 -4.29 -4.18
CA CYS A 41 6.80 -4.60 -2.79
C CYS A 41 6.80 -3.33 -1.94
N SER A 42 6.54 -3.48 -0.64
CA SER A 42 6.53 -2.39 0.33
C SER A 42 6.91 -2.89 1.72
N THR A 43 7.41 -2.01 2.59
CA THR A 43 7.45 -2.29 4.04
C THR A 43 6.04 -2.44 4.63
N ASN A 44 5.00 -2.00 3.90
CA ASN A 44 3.60 -2.01 4.31
C ASN A 44 3.34 -1.24 5.61
N GLU A 45 4.21 -0.30 5.98
CA GLU A 45 4.08 0.48 7.21
C GLU A 45 2.70 1.17 7.26
N TRP A 46 2.04 1.02 8.40
CA TRP A 46 0.77 1.70 8.64
C TRP A 46 0.70 2.31 10.03
N LEU A 47 0.88 3.63 10.10
CA LEU A 47 0.63 4.41 11.31
C LEU A 47 -0.85 4.82 11.36
N ALA A 48 -1.54 4.44 12.44
CA ALA A 48 -2.99 4.62 12.58
C ALA A 48 -3.43 6.09 12.67
N ALA A 49 -2.57 6.98 13.19
CA ALA A 49 -2.88 8.39 13.39
C ALA A 49 -1.69 9.27 12.98
N PRO A 50 -1.95 10.52 12.55
CA PRO A 50 -0.89 11.48 12.32
C PRO A 50 -0.08 11.70 13.61
N PRO A 51 1.21 12.05 13.50
CA PRO A 51 2.00 12.43 14.65
C PRO A 51 1.34 13.64 15.36
N PRO A 52 1.40 13.71 16.70
CA PRO A 52 0.85 14.83 17.43
C PRO A 52 1.51 16.14 16.95
N SER A 53 0.70 17.18 16.78
CA SER A 53 1.22 18.50 16.44
C SER A 53 2.21 18.96 17.51
N PRO A 54 3.36 19.56 17.14
CA PRO A 54 4.25 20.14 18.13
C PRO A 54 3.50 21.18 18.97
N PRO A 55 3.76 21.28 20.28
CA PRO A 55 3.15 22.31 21.11
C PRO A 55 3.44 23.68 20.51
N SER A 56 2.42 24.54 20.45
CA SER A 56 2.62 25.92 19.99
C SER A 56 3.71 26.56 20.84
N PRO A 57 4.74 27.18 20.23
CA PRO A 57 5.75 27.89 20.99
C PRO A 57 5.04 28.96 21.85
N PRO A 58 5.52 29.20 23.09
CA PRO A 58 4.95 30.25 23.93
C PRO A 58 4.99 31.58 23.16
N LEU A 59 3.88 32.33 23.23
CA LEU A 59 3.82 33.66 22.63
C LEU A 59 5.01 34.49 23.13
N PRO A 60 5.85 35.03 22.23
CA PRO A 60 6.94 35.88 22.66
C PRO A 60 6.36 37.12 23.36
N PRO A 61 6.98 37.60 24.45
CA PRO A 61 6.59 38.87 25.05
C PRO A 61 6.67 39.99 24.01
N SER A 62 5.71 40.91 24.03
CA SER A 62 5.68 42.05 23.10
C SER A 62 7.00 42.82 23.18
N PRO A 63 7.78 42.92 22.08
CA PRO A 63 9.08 43.53 22.15
C PRO A 63 8.96 45.07 22.25
N PRO A 64 9.75 45.74 23.10
CA PRO A 64 10.01 47.16 22.91
C PRO A 64 10.81 47.35 21.62
N SER A 65 10.61 48.49 20.94
CA SER A 65 11.24 48.80 19.66
C SER A 65 12.77 48.62 19.72
N ALA A 66 13.26 47.54 19.11
CA ALA A 66 14.67 47.20 19.07
C ALA A 66 15.31 47.68 17.74
N PRO A 67 16.59 48.07 17.77
CA PRO A 67 17.34 48.39 16.55
C PRO A 67 17.46 47.14 15.65
N PRO A 68 17.74 47.31 14.35
CA PRO A 68 17.76 46.21 13.39
C PRO A 68 18.73 45.10 13.82
N PRO A 69 18.32 43.83 13.80
CA PRO A 69 19.16 42.73 14.25
C PRO A 69 20.30 42.48 13.26
N SER A 70 21.47 42.15 13.80
CA SER A 70 22.59 41.61 13.02
C SER A 70 22.16 40.34 12.28
N PRO A 71 22.71 40.06 11.09
CA PRO A 71 22.39 38.84 10.37
C PRO A 71 22.72 37.60 11.21
N PRO A 72 21.82 36.60 11.27
CA PRO A 72 22.06 35.41 12.08
C PRO A 72 23.29 34.64 11.56
N PRO A 73 24.02 33.93 12.45
CA PRO A 73 25.07 33.03 12.02
C PRO A 73 24.52 32.01 11.03
N ARG A 74 25.28 31.74 9.96
CA ARG A 74 24.93 30.67 9.03
C ARG A 74 24.85 29.34 9.81
N PRO A 75 23.75 28.57 9.69
CA PRO A 75 23.66 27.28 10.35
C PRO A 75 24.81 26.36 9.91
N PRO A 76 25.26 25.43 10.77
CA PRO A 76 26.26 24.45 10.40
C PRO A 76 25.81 23.70 9.13
N ALA A 77 26.75 23.41 8.24
CA ALA A 77 26.47 22.60 7.06
C ALA A 77 25.86 21.27 7.50
N SER A 78 24.71 20.93 6.94
CA SER A 78 24.07 19.63 7.14
C SER A 78 25.08 18.50 6.86
N PRO A 79 25.07 17.40 7.61
CA PRO A 79 25.88 16.23 7.27
C PRO A 79 25.63 15.86 5.79
N PRO A 80 26.67 15.45 5.04
CA PRO A 80 26.59 15.27 3.58
C PRO A 80 25.62 14.17 3.14
N TYR A 81 25.11 13.37 4.07
CA TYR A 81 23.99 12.46 3.87
C TYR A 81 23.01 12.68 5.02
N ALA A 82 21.81 13.17 4.71
CA ALA A 82 20.69 12.98 5.62
C ALA A 82 20.58 11.47 5.90
N PRO A 83 20.39 11.01 7.15
CA PRO A 83 20.08 9.61 7.37
C PRO A 83 18.80 9.32 6.59
N ASN A 84 18.89 8.43 5.60
CA ASN A 84 17.69 7.96 4.91
C ASN A 84 16.73 7.44 5.99
N TYR A 85 15.50 7.93 5.98
CA TYR A 85 14.51 7.49 6.94
C TYR A 85 14.12 6.03 6.67
N ALA A 86 13.63 5.33 7.70
CA ALA A 86 13.26 3.92 7.54
C ALA A 86 12.09 3.72 6.56
N THR A 87 11.23 4.73 6.39
CA THR A 87 10.03 4.66 5.55
C THR A 87 9.70 6.02 4.92
N CYS A 88 8.83 6.01 3.92
CA CYS A 88 8.33 7.25 3.30
C CYS A 88 7.50 8.07 4.29
N THR A 89 6.77 7.46 5.22
CA THR A 89 6.05 8.21 6.26
C THR A 89 7.02 9.05 7.08
N LEU A 90 8.15 8.48 7.51
CA LEU A 90 9.18 9.22 8.27
C LEU A 90 9.85 10.33 7.46
N TRP A 91 10.04 10.15 6.14
CA TRP A 91 10.47 11.24 5.24
C TRP A 91 9.56 12.47 5.33
N CYS A 92 8.26 12.27 5.51
CA CYS A 92 7.32 13.37 5.69
C CYS A 92 7.25 13.85 7.14
N THR A 93 7.07 12.97 8.10
CA THR A 93 6.80 13.36 9.50
C THR A 93 8.03 13.95 10.20
N GLU A 94 9.22 13.46 9.86
CA GLU A 94 10.48 13.94 10.43
C GLU A 94 11.24 14.84 9.45
N GLY A 95 11.34 14.41 8.19
CA GLY A 95 12.04 15.14 7.13
C GLY A 95 11.28 16.34 6.58
N ARG A 96 9.96 16.42 6.81
CA ARG A 96 9.05 17.44 6.23
C ARG A 96 8.99 17.41 4.71
N GLU A 97 9.27 16.26 4.12
CA GLU A 97 9.28 16.06 2.68
C GLU A 97 8.21 15.05 2.27
N CYS A 98 7.01 15.55 1.99
CA CYS A 98 5.79 14.77 1.73
C CYS A 98 5.41 14.74 0.23
N ASN A 99 6.40 14.90 -0.65
CA ASN A 99 6.20 14.93 -2.11
C ASN A 99 6.44 13.55 -2.71
N ASP A 100 5.56 13.15 -3.63
CA ASP A 100 5.74 11.92 -4.40
C ASP A 100 7.05 11.99 -5.17
N SER A 101 7.94 11.06 -4.87
CA SER A 101 9.30 11.08 -5.42
C SER A 101 10.02 9.78 -5.16
N THR A 102 10.98 9.46 -6.02
CA THR A 102 11.93 8.38 -5.78
C THR A 102 12.98 8.82 -4.79
N ARG A 103 13.21 8.02 -3.75
CA ARG A 103 14.11 8.30 -2.63
C ARG A 103 14.73 7.02 -2.11
N TYR A 104 15.78 7.15 -1.31
CA TYR A 104 16.31 6.03 -0.55
C TYR A 104 15.66 5.99 0.84
N ILE A 105 15.29 4.80 1.29
CA ILE A 105 14.90 4.50 2.67
C ILE A 105 15.84 3.47 3.28
N HIS A 106 15.90 3.40 4.60
CA HIS A 106 16.76 2.48 5.33
C HIS A 106 16.01 1.25 5.81
N ILE A 107 16.23 0.11 5.14
CA ILE A 107 15.59 -1.17 5.48
C ILE A 107 16.68 -2.15 5.92
N LEU A 108 16.57 -2.66 7.15
CA LEU A 108 17.48 -3.68 7.70
C LEU A 108 18.97 -3.35 7.56
N GLY A 109 19.35 -2.08 7.70
CA GLY A 109 20.76 -1.66 7.57
C GLY A 109 21.18 -1.26 6.16
N GLN A 110 20.32 -1.41 5.15
CA GLN A 110 20.62 -1.13 3.75
C GLN A 110 19.84 0.10 3.24
N ASN A 111 20.43 0.83 2.29
CA ASN A 111 19.73 1.87 1.55
C ASN A 111 18.99 1.21 0.37
N VAL A 112 17.68 1.34 0.35
CA VAL A 112 16.80 0.77 -0.67
C VAL A 112 16.11 1.92 -1.40
N GLU A 113 16.21 1.92 -2.73
CA GLU A 113 15.50 2.90 -3.57
C GLU A 113 14.02 2.52 -3.64
N VAL A 114 13.15 3.47 -3.32
CA VAL A 114 11.70 3.31 -3.35
C VAL A 114 11.05 4.52 -3.98
N HIS A 115 9.87 4.36 -4.53
CA HIS A 115 8.99 5.48 -4.84
C HIS A 115 8.09 5.76 -3.64
N CYS A 116 8.19 6.96 -3.08
CA CYS A 116 7.29 7.41 -2.04
C CYS A 116 5.99 7.94 -2.68
N VAL A 117 4.86 7.41 -2.26
CA VAL A 117 3.53 7.94 -2.62
C VAL A 117 2.85 8.41 -1.36
N PHE A 118 2.65 9.72 -1.24
CA PHE A 118 2.07 10.33 -0.05
C PHE A 118 0.55 10.41 -0.12
N PHE A 119 -0.13 10.53 1.01
CA PHE A 119 -1.57 10.74 1.10
C PHE A 119 -1.94 11.24 2.50
N ASP A 120 -3.16 11.75 2.63
CA ASP A 120 -3.67 12.39 3.86
C ASP A 120 -2.77 13.54 4.38
N GLY A 121 -1.87 14.05 3.55
CA GLY A 121 -0.92 15.13 3.88
C GLY A 121 0.26 14.73 4.76
N TRP A 122 0.35 13.48 5.22
CA TRP A 122 1.44 13.06 6.12
C TRP A 122 1.91 11.61 5.96
N ARG A 123 1.03 10.72 5.46
CA ARG A 123 1.32 9.28 5.36
C ARG A 123 1.96 8.99 4.01
N GLY A 124 3.01 8.19 3.99
CA GLY A 124 3.70 7.79 2.76
C GLY A 124 3.85 6.28 2.69
N VAL A 125 3.52 5.69 1.54
CA VAL A 125 3.90 4.30 1.23
C VAL A 125 5.22 4.31 0.45
N ASP A 126 6.15 3.47 0.88
CA ASP A 126 7.35 3.10 0.13
C ASP A 126 7.03 1.90 -0.76
N VAL A 127 7.10 2.10 -2.07
CA VAL A 127 6.80 1.07 -3.07
C VAL A 127 7.96 0.91 -4.04
N GLN A 128 8.31 -0.34 -4.32
CA GLN A 128 9.36 -0.71 -5.26
C GLN A 128 8.86 -1.81 -6.20
N GLN A 129 9.23 -1.76 -7.46
CA GLN A 129 8.92 -2.84 -8.39
C GLN A 129 9.91 -3.99 -8.22
N ALA A 130 9.40 -5.21 -8.17
CA ALA A 130 10.18 -6.44 -8.15
C ALA A 130 9.81 -7.31 -9.37
N THR A 131 10.82 -7.95 -9.94
CA THR A 131 10.65 -8.87 -11.08
C THR A 131 11.25 -10.23 -10.74
N MET A 132 10.43 -11.28 -10.82
CA MET A 132 10.88 -12.66 -10.68
C MET A 132 11.68 -13.09 -11.90
N SER A 133 12.85 -13.67 -11.65
CA SER A 133 13.69 -14.25 -12.71
C SER A 133 13.21 -15.65 -13.12
N GLY A 134 13.40 -16.00 -14.40
CA GLY A 134 13.14 -17.36 -14.90
C GLY A 134 11.66 -17.72 -15.07
N GLY A 135 10.77 -16.73 -15.23
CA GLY A 135 9.35 -16.94 -15.55
C GLY A 135 8.50 -17.50 -14.41
N LYS A 136 9.04 -17.59 -13.19
CA LYS A 136 8.30 -18.02 -12.00
C LYS A 136 7.41 -16.89 -11.52
N SER A 137 6.11 -17.10 -11.48
CA SER A 137 5.17 -16.14 -10.91
C SER A 137 4.78 -16.50 -9.48
N VAL A 138 4.44 -15.47 -8.71
CA VAL A 138 3.88 -15.59 -7.36
C VAL A 138 2.36 -15.62 -7.47
N ARG A 139 1.72 -16.60 -6.82
CA ARG A 139 0.27 -16.86 -6.85
C ARG A 139 -0.32 -16.98 -5.46
N ARG A 140 0.51 -17.28 -4.45
CA ARG A 140 0.07 -17.58 -3.09
C ARG A 140 0.90 -16.89 -2.03
N HIS A 141 0.28 -16.69 -0.87
CA HIS A 141 0.94 -16.07 0.27
C HIS A 141 2.09 -16.89 0.87
N ASP A 142 2.09 -18.21 0.66
CA ASP A 142 3.09 -19.16 1.15
C ASP A 142 4.18 -19.48 0.10
N GLU A 143 4.08 -18.93 -1.11
CA GLU A 143 5.10 -19.06 -2.14
C GLU A 143 6.25 -18.06 -1.92
N PRO A 144 7.50 -18.42 -2.30
CA PRO A 144 8.61 -17.47 -2.35
C PRO A 144 8.34 -16.34 -3.35
N ASP A 145 8.68 -15.12 -2.96
CA ASP A 145 8.66 -13.93 -3.80
C ASP A 145 10.09 -13.35 -3.99
N ALA A 146 10.20 -12.31 -4.81
CA ALA A 146 11.42 -11.56 -5.09
C ALA A 146 11.45 -10.23 -4.34
N CYS A 147 10.58 -10.04 -3.34
CA CYS A 147 10.62 -8.82 -2.55
C CYS A 147 11.92 -8.77 -1.73
N PRO A 148 12.66 -7.64 -1.78
CA PRO A 148 13.83 -7.44 -0.95
C PRO A 148 13.57 -7.69 0.55
N PRO A 149 14.58 -8.15 1.31
CA PRO A 149 14.44 -8.37 2.74
C PRO A 149 13.86 -7.15 3.48
N GLY A 150 12.91 -7.39 4.37
CA GLY A 150 12.19 -6.33 5.09
C GLY A 150 11.00 -5.75 4.34
N THR A 151 10.71 -6.25 3.13
CA THR A 151 9.50 -5.92 2.36
C THR A 151 8.69 -7.16 2.03
N ALA A 152 7.44 -6.96 1.64
CA ALA A 152 6.55 -8.00 1.10
C ALA A 152 5.71 -7.39 -0.03
N LEU A 153 4.88 -8.19 -0.71
CA LEU A 153 3.91 -7.64 -1.68
C LEU A 153 3.14 -6.49 -1.02
N TRP A 154 3.02 -5.39 -1.76
CA TRP A 154 2.39 -4.20 -1.23
C TRP A 154 0.91 -4.47 -0.93
N VAL A 155 0.37 -3.75 0.06
CA VAL A 155 -1.01 -3.89 0.51
C VAL A 155 -1.69 -2.53 0.41
N PRO A 156 -2.69 -2.36 -0.50
CA PRO A 156 -3.51 -1.16 -0.50
C PRO A 156 -4.29 -1.07 0.80
N ARG A 157 -4.28 0.11 1.42
CA ARG A 157 -4.83 0.35 2.76
C ARG A 157 -6.14 1.14 2.73
N THR A 158 -6.29 1.97 1.71
CA THR A 158 -7.47 2.81 1.44
C THR A 158 -7.66 2.94 -0.06
N LYS A 159 -8.83 3.42 -0.51
CA LYS A 159 -9.06 3.73 -1.92
C LYS A 159 -8.06 4.74 -2.47
N ALA A 160 -7.79 5.82 -1.73
CA ALA A 160 -6.83 6.84 -2.14
C ALA A 160 -5.42 6.27 -2.31
N HIS A 161 -5.02 5.35 -1.42
CA HIS A 161 -3.74 4.64 -1.53
C HIS A 161 -3.72 3.77 -2.80
N LEU A 162 -4.79 3.01 -3.05
CA LEU A 162 -4.92 2.18 -4.25
C LEU A 162 -4.82 3.02 -5.53
N ASP A 163 -5.63 4.06 -5.64
CA ASP A 163 -5.73 4.90 -6.83
C ASP A 163 -4.37 5.53 -7.19
N ARG A 164 -3.63 6.05 -6.20
CA ARG A 164 -2.33 6.70 -6.44
C ARG A 164 -1.24 5.72 -6.86
N VAL A 165 -1.14 4.56 -6.18
CA VAL A 165 -0.09 3.57 -6.49
C VAL A 165 -0.35 2.91 -7.85
N VAL A 166 -1.61 2.57 -8.15
CA VAL A 166 -1.98 2.03 -9.47
C VAL A 166 -1.77 3.06 -10.58
N ALA A 167 -2.02 4.35 -10.33
CA ALA A 167 -1.73 5.41 -11.31
C ALA A 167 -0.24 5.51 -11.67
N HIS A 168 0.67 5.17 -10.73
CA HIS A 168 2.11 5.20 -10.98
C HIS A 168 2.64 3.90 -11.60
N PHE A 169 2.30 2.75 -11.01
CA PHE A 169 2.89 1.44 -11.35
C PHE A 169 2.02 0.60 -12.30
N GLY A 170 0.80 1.04 -12.60
CA GLY A 170 -0.12 0.33 -13.49
C GLY A 170 -0.41 -1.10 -13.02
N ALA A 171 -0.32 -2.05 -13.95
CA ALA A 171 -0.67 -3.45 -13.73
C ALA A 171 0.16 -4.12 -12.62
N ALA A 172 1.43 -3.73 -12.44
CA ALA A 172 2.31 -4.30 -11.40
C ALA A 172 1.84 -3.97 -9.97
N ALA A 173 1.16 -2.83 -9.78
CA ALA A 173 0.49 -2.53 -8.51
C ALA A 173 -0.87 -3.21 -8.41
N ALA A 174 -1.58 -3.39 -9.52
CA ALA A 174 -2.88 -4.05 -9.50
C ALA A 174 -2.76 -5.55 -9.19
N PHE A 175 -1.68 -6.24 -9.58
CA PHE A 175 -1.63 -7.69 -9.41
C PHE A 175 -0.21 -8.32 -9.41
N PRO A 176 0.09 -9.21 -8.44
CA PRO A 176 -0.57 -9.41 -7.16
C PRO A 176 -0.26 -8.26 -6.18
N PHE A 177 -1.27 -7.82 -5.45
CA PHE A 177 -1.06 -7.18 -4.15
C PHE A 177 -1.33 -8.21 -3.05
N GLY A 178 -0.76 -7.97 -1.88
CA GLY A 178 -0.65 -8.97 -0.84
C GLY A 178 -1.92 -9.17 -0.02
N ILE A 179 -3.06 -9.50 -0.63
CA ILE A 179 -4.32 -9.88 0.03
C ILE A 179 -4.70 -11.29 -0.39
N TYR A 180 -5.02 -12.16 0.58
CA TYR A 180 -5.35 -13.58 0.36
C TYR A 180 -6.46 -14.05 1.32
N GLY A 181 -7.23 -15.04 0.90
CA GLY A 181 -8.27 -15.66 1.72
C GLY A 181 -7.70 -16.73 2.65
N VAL A 182 -8.15 -16.80 3.90
CA VAL A 182 -7.67 -17.83 4.87
C VAL A 182 -8.41 -19.16 4.78
N ARG A 183 -9.51 -19.20 4.03
CA ARG A 183 -10.42 -20.34 3.85
C ARG A 183 -10.91 -20.35 2.41
N ASP A 184 -11.42 -21.48 1.94
CA ASP A 184 -12.08 -21.53 0.63
C ASP A 184 -13.38 -20.71 0.62
N GLY A 185 -13.78 -20.25 -0.57
CA GLY A 185 -14.90 -19.33 -0.76
C GLY A 185 -14.51 -17.87 -0.60
N CYS A 186 -15.42 -16.94 -0.89
CA CYS A 186 -15.06 -15.52 -1.02
C CYS A 186 -15.34 -14.65 0.21
N GLY A 187 -15.62 -15.25 1.38
CA GLY A 187 -15.87 -14.51 2.62
C GLY A 187 -17.12 -13.61 2.65
N GLY A 188 -18.00 -13.69 1.64
CA GLY A 188 -19.15 -12.79 1.49
C GLY A 188 -18.93 -11.65 0.48
N CYS A 189 -18.00 -11.80 -0.47
CA CYS A 189 -17.70 -10.85 -1.54
C CYS A 189 -18.92 -10.28 -2.30
N THR A 190 -20.02 -11.03 -2.39
CA THR A 190 -21.26 -10.58 -3.06
C THR A 190 -22.19 -9.79 -2.15
N GLN A 191 -21.92 -9.76 -0.84
CA GLN A 191 -22.77 -9.14 0.18
C GLN A 191 -22.10 -7.95 0.85
N PHE A 192 -20.77 -7.97 0.94
CA PHE A 192 -19.99 -6.96 1.65
C PHE A 192 -18.88 -6.39 0.79
N ALA A 193 -18.58 -5.09 1.01
CA ALA A 193 -17.48 -4.40 0.37
C ALA A 193 -16.13 -5.08 0.65
N MET A 194 -15.27 -5.19 -0.36
CA MET A 194 -13.97 -5.86 -0.25
C MET A 194 -12.92 -4.96 0.38
N ASN A 195 -13.01 -4.80 1.69
CA ASN A 195 -12.03 -4.12 2.53
C ASN A 195 -12.15 -4.61 3.97
N SER A 196 -11.16 -4.26 4.80
CA SER A 196 -11.10 -4.63 6.21
C SER A 196 -12.11 -3.91 7.11
N ASP A 197 -12.84 -2.90 6.61
CA ASP A 197 -13.86 -2.21 7.42
C ASP A 197 -15.13 -3.08 7.57
N SER A 198 -15.32 -4.03 6.64
CA SER A 198 -16.29 -5.12 6.78
C SER A 198 -15.72 -6.21 7.68
N ALA A 199 -16.39 -6.51 8.80
CA ALA A 199 -15.93 -7.53 9.75
C ALA A 199 -15.91 -8.92 9.12
N GLU A 200 -16.91 -9.25 8.30
CA GLU A 200 -17.01 -10.52 7.57
C GLU A 200 -15.83 -10.70 6.63
N GLN A 201 -15.44 -9.62 5.94
CA GLN A 201 -14.30 -9.66 5.03
C GLN A 201 -12.98 -9.66 5.78
N ALA A 202 -12.83 -8.88 6.85
CA ALA A 202 -11.63 -8.87 7.69
C ALA A 202 -11.38 -10.22 8.35
N GLU A 203 -12.42 -10.99 8.70
CA GLU A 203 -12.27 -12.34 9.24
C GLU A 203 -11.77 -13.34 8.20
N HIS A 204 -12.19 -13.17 6.93
CA HIS A 204 -11.88 -14.11 5.85
C HIS A 204 -10.61 -13.77 5.08
N TRP A 205 -10.37 -12.50 4.78
CA TRP A 205 -9.24 -12.01 4.01
C TRP A 205 -8.19 -11.40 4.92
N LYS A 206 -6.94 -11.76 4.69
CA LYS A 206 -5.77 -11.23 5.39
C LYS A 206 -4.79 -10.65 4.39
N SER A 207 -3.94 -9.76 4.87
CA SER A 207 -2.87 -9.20 4.06
C SER A 207 -1.52 -9.79 4.43
N VAL A 208 -0.51 -9.68 3.57
CA VAL A 208 0.86 -10.13 3.86
C VAL A 208 1.66 -9.12 4.66
N ALA A 209 1.05 -8.01 5.09
CA ALA A 209 1.71 -7.00 5.90
C ALA A 209 2.32 -7.57 7.19
N TYR A 210 1.76 -8.66 7.74
CA TYR A 210 2.36 -9.34 8.89
C TYR A 210 3.79 -9.84 8.62
N LYS A 211 4.16 -10.11 7.35
CA LYS A 211 5.51 -10.53 6.97
C LYS A 211 6.56 -9.44 7.22
N THR A 212 6.15 -8.18 7.29
CA THR A 212 7.01 -7.03 7.58
C THR A 212 6.80 -6.48 9.00
N GLY A 213 6.11 -7.24 9.87
CA GLY A 213 5.79 -6.82 11.24
C GLY A 213 4.64 -5.81 11.34
N GLN A 214 3.91 -5.60 10.26
CA GLN A 214 2.79 -4.65 10.18
C GLN A 214 1.45 -5.36 10.38
N PRO A 215 0.40 -4.64 10.82
CA PRO A 215 -0.91 -5.25 11.01
C PRO A 215 -1.52 -5.69 9.66
N ASN A 216 -2.30 -6.78 9.72
CA ASN A 216 -3.07 -7.28 8.57
C ASN A 216 -4.05 -6.22 8.06
N ASP A 217 -4.65 -5.45 8.97
CA ASP A 217 -5.63 -4.41 8.71
C ASP A 217 -5.01 -3.01 8.94
N PRO A 218 -5.47 -1.97 8.23
CA PRO A 218 -6.52 -2.03 7.22
C PRO A 218 -6.01 -2.60 5.90
N TRP A 219 -6.92 -3.10 5.07
CA TRP A 219 -6.63 -3.42 3.67
C TRP A 219 -7.85 -3.01 2.82
N PHE A 220 -7.60 -2.60 1.58
CA PHE A 220 -8.61 -2.10 0.68
C PHE A 220 -8.47 -2.73 -0.70
N LEU A 221 -9.59 -3.16 -1.25
CA LEU A 221 -9.69 -3.58 -2.65
C LEU A 221 -10.85 -2.87 -3.36
N ARG A 222 -12.02 -2.83 -2.72
CA ARG A 222 -13.22 -2.18 -3.24
C ARG A 222 -14.12 -1.71 -2.09
N ASP A 223 -14.84 -0.62 -2.29
CA ASP A 223 -15.83 -0.06 -1.34
C ASP A 223 -17.26 -0.58 -1.54
N ALA A 224 -17.47 -1.44 -2.54
CA ALA A 224 -18.74 -2.07 -2.85
C ALA A 224 -18.62 -3.60 -2.92
N PRO A 225 -19.71 -4.35 -2.69
CA PRO A 225 -19.76 -5.77 -3.01
C PRO A 225 -19.44 -6.00 -4.48
N PHE A 226 -18.84 -7.15 -4.78
CA PHE A 226 -18.59 -7.59 -6.13
C PHE A 226 -19.48 -8.78 -6.43
N SER A 227 -20.52 -8.53 -7.20
CA SER A 227 -21.32 -9.56 -7.87
C SER A 227 -21.10 -9.40 -9.37
N GLU A 228 -21.17 -10.49 -10.12
CA GLU A 228 -21.25 -10.40 -11.59
C GLU A 228 -22.30 -9.38 -12.00
N PRO A 229 -22.19 -8.79 -13.21
CA PRO A 229 -23.38 -8.22 -13.81
C PRO A 229 -24.44 -9.32 -13.80
N ASN A 230 -25.51 -9.06 -13.06
CA ASN A 230 -26.79 -9.73 -13.13
C ASN A 230 -27.21 -9.69 -14.60
N GLY A 231 -26.79 -10.72 -15.33
CA GLY A 231 -27.04 -10.87 -16.74
C GLY A 231 -28.54 -10.96 -16.98
N ASP A 232 -29.16 -9.83 -17.27
CA ASP A 232 -30.27 -9.74 -18.20
C ASP A 232 -29.77 -10.21 -19.58
N TYR A 233 -29.45 -11.50 -19.68
CA TYR A 233 -29.27 -12.15 -20.97
C TYR A 233 -30.66 -12.38 -21.53
N THR A 234 -31.22 -11.36 -22.17
CA THR A 234 -32.26 -11.59 -23.17
C THR A 234 -31.67 -12.53 -24.22
N LYS A 235 -32.13 -13.78 -24.22
CA LYS A 235 -31.80 -14.81 -25.21
C LYS A 235 -31.97 -14.22 -26.63
N GLY A 236 -30.90 -14.09 -27.41
CA GLY A 236 -30.98 -13.80 -28.86
C GLY A 236 -30.25 -12.56 -29.40
N CYS A 237 -29.18 -12.08 -28.77
CA CYS A 237 -28.25 -11.11 -29.39
C CYS A 237 -26.89 -11.75 -29.65
#